data_AF-A0A436V7F8-F1
#
_entry.id   AF-A0A436V7F8-F1
#
_cell.length_a   1.000
_cell.length_b   1.000
_cell.length_c   1.000
_cell.angle_alpha   90.00
_cell.angle_beta   90.00
_cell.angle_gamma   90.00
#
_symmetry.space_group_name_H-M   'P 1'
#
loop_
_entity.id
_entity.type
_entity.pdbx_description
1 polymer ?
#
loop_
_entity_poly.entity_id
_entity_poly.type
_entity_poly.pdbx_seq_one_letter_code
_entity_poly.pdbx_strand_id
1 'polypeptide(L)' 'GMDLAAGDALCRVFFPEPLKAARELRPVLVDMAKAGRAAGYSQER' A
#
# COMPACT_ATOMS: atom_id res chain seq x y z
N GLY A 1 -4.18 -0.81 -8.09
CA GLY A 1 -4.27 -0.46 -6.67
C GLY A 1 -4.71 -1.67 -5.87
N MET A 2 -5.12 -1.45 -4.63
CA MET A 2 -5.63 -2.48 -3.71
C MET A 2 -6.69 -1.89 -2.79
N ASP A 3 -7.54 -2.73 -2.21
CA ASP A 3 -8.46 -2.32 -1.13
C ASP A 3 -7.87 -2.74 0.21
N LEU A 4 -7.91 -1.83 1.18
CA LEU A 4 -7.59 -2.08 2.59
C LEU A 4 -8.90 -2.16 3.37
N ALA A 5 -9.03 -3.19 4.20
CA ALA A 5 -10.17 -3.38 5.09
C ALA A 5 -9.71 -3.27 6.55
N ALA A 6 -10.48 -2.54 7.36
CA ALA A 6 -10.29 -2.41 8.81
C ALA A 6 -11.66 -2.42 9.50
N GLY A 7 -12.09 -3.59 9.99
CA GLY A 7 -13.47 -3.78 10.44
C GLY A 7 -14.44 -3.54 9.28
N ASP A 8 -15.41 -2.65 9.48
CA ASP A 8 -16.38 -2.24 8.44
C ASP A 8 -15.85 -1.15 7.49
N ALA A 9 -14.65 -0.62 7.74
CA ALA A 9 -14.05 0.39 6.89
C ALA A 9 -13.35 -0.24 5.67
N LEU A 10 -13.67 0.27 4.49
CA LEU A 10 -12.99 -0.05 3.22
C LEU A 10 -12.34 1.20 2.65
N CYS A 11 -11.07 1.08 2.26
CA CYS A 11 -10.32 2.16 1.62
C CYS A 11 -9.59 1.65 0.39
N ARG A 12 -9.86 2.26 -0.77
CA ARG A 12 -9.14 1.99 -2.03
C ARG A 12 -7.84 2.79 -2.03
N VAL A 13 -6.71 2.08 -2.14
CA VAL A 13 -5.38 2.68 -2.33
C VAL A 13 -4.92 2.46 -3.77
N PHE A 14 -4.43 3.51 -4.41
CA PHE A 14 -3.89 3.45 -5.76
C PHE A 14 -2.38 3.19 -5.73
N PHE A 15 -1.89 2.50 -6.75
CA PHE A 15 -0.45 2.43 -6.99
C PHE A 15 0.01 3.77 -7.58
N PRO A 16 1.27 4.19 -7.35
CA PRO A 16 1.81 5.41 -7.95
C PRO A 16 1.73 5.40 -9.48
N GLU A 17 1.95 4.23 -10.08
CA GLU A 17 1.81 3.97 -11.51
C GLU A 17 1.12 2.62 -11.75
N PRO A 18 0.49 2.40 -12.92
CA PRO A 18 -0.07 1.10 -13.29
C PRO A 18 1.02 0.01 -13.35
N LEU A 19 0.75 -1.16 -12.78
CA LEU A 19 1.64 -2.31 -12.91
C LEU A 19 1.60 -2.85 -14.34
N LYS A 20 2.78 -3.04 -14.95
CA LYS A 20 2.94 -3.62 -16.30
C LYS A 20 3.04 -5.14 -16.25
N ALA A 21 3.50 -5.70 -15.13
CA ALA A 21 3.57 -7.14 -14.91
C ALA A 21 3.31 -7.52 -13.45
N ALA A 22 2.75 -8.72 -13.22
CA ALA A 22 2.43 -9.22 -11.88
C ALA A 22 3.64 -9.23 -10.92
N ARG A 23 4.86 -9.47 -11.45
CA ARG A 23 6.11 -9.48 -10.66
C ARG A 23 6.45 -8.13 -10.01
N GLU A 24 5.89 -7.03 -10.52
CA GLU A 24 6.14 -5.68 -10.01
C GLU A 24 5.33 -5.37 -8.75
N LEU A 25 4.31 -6.18 -8.44
CA LEU A 25 3.44 -5.96 -7.29
C LEU A 25 4.23 -5.91 -5.97
N ARG A 26 5.07 -6.92 -5.72
CA ARG A 26 5.85 -7.02 -4.47
C ARG A 26 6.76 -5.82 -4.23
N PRO A 27 7.66 -5.42 -5.15
CA PRO A 27 8.53 -4.26 -4.93
C PRO A 27 7.73 -2.97 -4.72
N VAL A 28 6.66 -2.74 -5.49
CA VAL A 28 5.81 -1.53 -5.33
C VAL A 28 5.17 -1.48 -3.95
N LEU A 29 4.62 -2.59 -3.44
CA LEU A 29 4.04 -2.64 -2.10
C LEU A 29 5.09 -2.39 -1.01
N VAL A 30 6.31 -2.91 -1.18
CA VAL A 30 7.41 -2.68 -0.24
C VAL A 30 7.77 -1.19 -0.17
N ASP A 31 7.85 -0.51 -1.31
CA ASP A 31 8.21 0.90 -1.36
C ASP A 31 7.10 1.80 -0.81
N MET A 32 5.84 1.49 -1.10
CA MET A 32 4.70 2.17 -0.46
C MET A 32 4.70 2.00 1.06
N ALA A 33 5.00 0.80 1.57
CA ALA A 33 5.09 0.55 3.02
C ALA A 33 6.26 1.29 3.67
N LYS A 34 7.41 1.39 2.99
CA LYS A 34 8.54 2.21 3.46
C LYS A 34 8.17 3.69 3.53
N ALA A 35 7.52 4.21 2.48
CA ALA A 35 7.05 5.59 2.45
C ALA A 35 6.07 5.88 3.59
N GLY A 36 5.13 4.97 3.86
CA GLY A 36 4.20 5.08 4.98
C GLY A 36 4.91 5.15 6.33
N ARG A 37 5.90 4.28 6.58
CA ARG A 37 6.73 4.32 7.80
C ARG A 37 7.53 5.61 7.93
N ALA A 38 8.14 6.08 6.84
CA ALA A 38 8.90 7.33 6.82
C ALA A 38 8.01 8.56 7.10
N ALA A 39 6.73 8.50 6.70
CA ALA A 39 5.72 9.50 7.02
C ALA A 39 5.17 9.41 8.45
N GLY A 40 5.66 8.47 9.27
CA GLY A 40 5.22 8.31 10.66
C GLY A 40 3.95 7.47 10.83
N TYR A 41 3.39 6.89 9.75
CA TYR A 41 2.31 5.91 9.83
C TYR A 41 2.87 4.56 10.30
N SER A 42 3.23 4.52 11.58
CA SER A 42 3.48 3.29 12.32
C SER A 42 2.12 2.75 12.73
N GLN A 43 1.90 1.43 12.64
CA GLN A 43 0.79 0.81 13.36
C GLN A 43 1.02 1.08 14.85
N GLU A 44 0.31 2.08 15.40
CA GLU A 44 0.18 2.30 16.83
C GLU A 44 -0.52 1.04 17.36
N ARG A 45 0.25 0.23 18.10
CA ARG A 45 -0.13 -1.11 18.56
C ARG A 45 -1.13 -1.04 19.70
#